data_AF-A0A9Q3FXM2-F1
#
_entry.id   AF-A0A9Q3FXM2-F1
#
_cell.length_a   1.000
_cell.length_b   1.000
_cell.length_c   1.000
_cell.angle_alpha   90.00
_cell.angle_beta   90.00
_cell.angle_gamma   90.00
#
_symmetry.space_group_name_H-M   'P 1'
#
loop_
_entity.id
_entity.type
_entity.pdbx_description
1 polymer ?
#
loop_
_entity_poly.entity_id
_entity_poly.type
_entity_poly.pdbx_seq_one_letter_code
_entity_poly.pdbx_strand_id
1 'polypeptide(L)'
;MLRWQIAIQEYRGNMTIVHKDLNIHKNADGLSRWLLPNNIDNPSYVPEEASAQIPIEGISITDLNTTFFEEVSNSYTQDKSCSILCQFITKDCKDNSLIHALDEIWKNAYDEGIFHLLDGIIYHRTKHTWVMTAVDRSLINLVLKECHESPLSGHLSEDRSSKTIKTCIWWPIWQKDVSEYCKTCERCQKPNKSISKRLVNLIKIQEPSRPWEMSI
;
A
#
# COMPACT_ATOMS: atom_id res chain seq x y z
N MET A 1 17.00 2.12 -8.76
CA MET A 1 18.46 2.27 -8.68
C MET A 1 19.19 1.02 -8.15
N LEU A 2 18.54 0.11 -7.40
CA LEU A 2 19.20 -1.05 -6.75
C LEU A 2 19.56 -2.23 -7.69
N ARG A 3 18.79 -2.43 -8.77
CA ARG A 3 18.90 -3.61 -9.65
C ARG A 3 20.25 -3.70 -10.39
N TRP A 4 20.87 -2.57 -10.69
CA TRP A 4 22.14 -2.49 -11.41
C TRP A 4 23.35 -2.71 -10.49
N GLN A 5 23.24 -2.35 -9.21
CA GLN A 5 24.32 -2.61 -8.24
C GLN A 5 24.50 -4.10 -7.93
N ILE A 6 23.40 -4.87 -7.92
CA ILE A 6 23.44 -6.33 -7.66
C ILE A 6 24.07 -7.08 -8.84
N ALA A 7 23.68 -6.75 -10.07
CA ALA A 7 24.24 -7.37 -11.28
C ALA A 7 25.74 -7.05 -11.49
N ILE A 8 26.23 -5.88 -11.08
CA ILE A 8 27.65 -5.51 -11.20
C ILE A 8 28.52 -6.21 -10.14
N GLN A 9 27.93 -6.61 -9.00
CA GLN A 9 28.67 -7.30 -7.93
C GLN A 9 29.09 -8.73 -8.29
N GLU A 10 28.32 -9.46 -9.11
CA GLU A 10 28.65 -10.82 -9.56
C GLU A 10 29.96 -10.89 -10.37
N TYR A 11 30.37 -9.80 -11.01
CA TYR A 11 31.54 -9.74 -11.89
C TYR A 11 32.78 -9.09 -11.25
N ARG A 12 32.73 -8.67 -9.98
CA ARG A 12 33.82 -7.93 -9.29
C ARG A 12 35.14 -8.69 -9.16
N GLY A 13 35.15 -10.02 -9.24
CA GLY A 13 36.36 -10.84 -9.19
C GLY A 13 37.10 -10.99 -10.52
N ASN A 14 36.40 -10.83 -11.66
CA ASN A 14 36.91 -11.15 -13.00
C ASN A 14 36.66 -10.01 -14.03
N MET A 15 36.54 -8.75 -13.60
CA MET A 15 36.32 -7.60 -14.48
C MET A 15 37.48 -6.59 -14.39
N THR A 16 37.88 -6.03 -15.53
CA THR A 16 38.81 -4.90 -15.63
C THR A 16 38.07 -3.68 -16.16
N ILE A 17 38.03 -2.60 -15.37
CA ILE A 17 37.33 -1.35 -15.73
C ILE A 17 38.32 -0.46 -16.48
N VAL A 18 38.01 -0.16 -17.74
CA VAL A 18 38.80 0.77 -18.56
C VAL A 18 37.95 2.00 -18.86
N HIS A 19 38.45 3.17 -18.49
CA HIS A 19 37.78 4.44 -18.78
C HIS A 19 37.86 4.77 -20.27
N LYS A 20 36.76 5.22 -20.84
CA LYS A 20 36.68 5.69 -22.23
C LYS A 20 35.88 6.99 -22.25
N ASP A 21 36.50 8.08 -22.67
CA ASP A 21 35.83 9.37 -22.73
C ASP A 21 34.68 9.33 -23.75
N LEU A 22 33.49 9.79 -23.34
CA LEU A 22 32.29 9.78 -24.17
C LEU A 22 32.34 10.90 -25.21
N ASN A 23 31.96 10.57 -26.45
CA ASN A 23 31.57 11.59 -27.43
C ASN A 23 30.08 11.89 -27.25
N ILE A 24 29.77 13.17 -27.05
CA ILE A 24 28.50 13.68 -26.52
C ILE A 24 27.34 13.34 -27.46
N HIS A 25 26.39 12.55 -26.95
CA HIS A 25 25.01 12.23 -27.37
C HIS A 25 24.62 12.31 -28.86
N LYS A 26 23.90 11.29 -29.36
CA LYS A 26 22.77 11.45 -30.30
C LYS A 26 21.99 10.14 -30.47
N ASN A 27 20.79 10.14 -29.88
CA ASN A 27 19.58 9.45 -30.36
C ASN A 27 19.52 7.92 -30.28
N ALA A 28 18.68 7.43 -29.36
CA ALA A 28 18.21 6.05 -29.31
C ALA A 28 17.10 5.82 -30.37
N ASP A 29 17.15 4.71 -31.11
CA ASP A 29 16.23 4.34 -32.20
C ASP A 29 15.33 3.14 -31.85
N GLY A 30 14.10 3.15 -32.37
CA GLY A 30 12.92 2.38 -31.97
C GLY A 30 12.81 0.95 -32.49
N LEU A 31 13.90 0.18 -32.52
CA LEU A 31 13.90 -1.22 -32.99
C LEU A 31 13.80 -2.29 -31.89
N SER A 32 13.60 -1.93 -30.61
CA SER A 32 13.61 -2.91 -29.50
C SER A 32 12.26 -3.54 -29.16
N ARG A 33 11.24 -3.49 -30.04
CA ARG A 33 9.85 -3.89 -29.70
C ARG A 33 9.16 -4.78 -30.75
N TRP A 34 9.86 -5.76 -31.31
CA TRP A 34 9.17 -6.88 -31.97
C TRP A 34 9.08 -8.06 -31.02
N LEU A 35 7.85 -8.38 -30.61
CA LEU A 35 7.51 -9.52 -29.76
C LEU A 35 7.66 -10.79 -30.60
N LEU A 36 8.60 -11.65 -30.22
CA LEU A 36 8.77 -12.95 -30.86
C LEU A 36 7.62 -13.90 -30.46
N PRO A 37 7.23 -14.85 -31.33
CA PRO A 37 6.25 -15.88 -31.01
C PRO A 37 6.66 -16.67 -29.75
N ASN A 38 5.70 -17.10 -28.93
CA ASN A 38 5.97 -17.88 -27.72
C ASN A 38 6.20 -19.37 -28.05
N ASN A 39 7.28 -19.68 -28.77
CA ASN A 39 7.73 -21.03 -29.10
C ASN A 39 9.06 -21.35 -28.36
N ILE A 40 9.49 -22.61 -28.37
CA ILE A 40 10.71 -23.07 -27.68
C ILE A 40 11.98 -22.31 -28.12
N ASP A 41 11.99 -21.78 -29.34
CA ASP A 41 13.09 -20.99 -29.88
C ASP A 41 13.13 -19.55 -29.32
N ASN A 42 12.06 -19.10 -28.67
CA ASN A 42 12.03 -17.82 -27.96
C ASN A 42 12.69 -17.98 -26.59
N PRO A 43 13.75 -17.21 -26.27
CA PRO A 43 14.40 -17.29 -24.97
C PRO A 43 13.49 -16.89 -23.80
N SER A 44 12.35 -16.25 -24.07
CA SER A 44 11.29 -15.95 -23.09
C SER A 44 10.12 -16.93 -23.17
N TYR A 45 10.33 -18.14 -23.72
CA TYR A 45 9.32 -19.19 -23.81
C TYR A 45 8.75 -19.52 -22.44
N VAL A 46 7.44 -19.31 -22.28
CA VAL A 46 6.70 -19.75 -21.09
C VAL A 46 5.79 -20.91 -21.50
N PRO A 47 6.00 -22.13 -20.97
CA PRO A 47 5.09 -23.26 -21.18
C PRO A 47 3.67 -22.90 -20.72
N GLU A 48 2.64 -23.21 -21.52
CA GLU A 48 1.25 -22.85 -21.20
C GLU A 48 0.72 -23.44 -19.87
N GLU A 49 1.33 -24.52 -19.39
CA GLU A 49 0.98 -25.19 -18.13
C GLU A 49 1.74 -24.67 -16.90
N ALA A 50 2.68 -23.75 -17.07
CA ALA A 50 3.35 -23.12 -15.94
C ALA A 50 2.34 -22.17 -15.28
N SER A 51 1.67 -22.65 -14.23
CA SER A 51 0.88 -21.81 -13.35
C SER A 51 1.78 -20.67 -12.90
N ALA A 52 1.46 -19.45 -13.36
CA ALA A 52 2.17 -18.26 -12.92
C ALA A 52 2.03 -18.21 -11.41
N GLN A 53 3.10 -18.57 -10.69
CA GLN A 53 3.17 -18.37 -9.25
C GLN A 53 3.16 -16.85 -9.08
N ILE A 54 1.98 -16.30 -8.83
CA ILE A 54 1.82 -14.90 -8.47
C ILE A 54 2.55 -14.77 -7.13
N PRO A 55 3.67 -14.03 -7.05
CA PRO A 55 4.34 -13.85 -5.79
C PRO A 55 3.35 -13.18 -4.84
N ILE A 56 3.20 -13.76 -3.65
CA ILE A 56 2.46 -13.11 -2.57
C ILE A 56 3.28 -11.89 -2.18
N GLU A 57 3.01 -10.75 -2.81
CA GLU A 57 3.47 -9.42 -2.38
C GLU A 57 2.63 -8.97 -1.18
N GLY A 58 2.43 -9.87 -0.22
CA GLY A 58 2.22 -9.45 1.15
C GLY A 58 3.47 -8.71 1.57
N ILE A 59 3.34 -7.72 2.45
CA ILE A 59 4.53 -7.22 3.14
C ILE A 59 5.30 -8.44 3.62
N SER A 60 6.56 -8.60 3.20
CA SER A 60 7.46 -9.60 3.76
C SER A 60 7.74 -9.18 5.21
N ILE A 61 6.75 -9.38 6.09
CA ILE A 61 6.93 -9.30 7.52
C ILE A 61 7.30 -10.72 7.95
N THR A 62 8.51 -11.14 7.58
CA THR A 62 9.07 -12.44 7.98
C THR A 62 9.32 -12.53 9.50
N ASP A 63 9.06 -11.45 10.24
CA ASP A 63 9.33 -11.34 11.68
C ASP A 63 8.08 -11.02 12.52
N LEU A 64 6.86 -11.33 12.04
CA LEU A 64 5.71 -11.35 12.95
C LEU A 64 5.75 -12.63 13.77
N ASN A 65 5.80 -12.46 15.09
CA ASN A 65 5.75 -13.58 16.01
C ASN A 65 4.42 -14.34 15.86
N THR A 66 4.41 -15.66 16.06
CA THR A 66 3.19 -16.47 15.99
C THR A 66 2.10 -15.94 16.93
N THR A 67 2.52 -15.36 18.06
CA THR A 67 1.65 -14.69 19.05
C THR A 67 0.79 -13.59 18.43
N PHE A 68 1.28 -12.89 17.41
CA PHE A 68 0.51 -11.86 16.72
C PHE A 68 -0.67 -12.48 15.96
N PHE A 69 -0.43 -13.54 15.20
CA PHE A 69 -1.49 -14.22 14.45
C PHE A 69 -2.50 -14.89 15.40
N GLU A 70 -2.03 -15.44 16.52
CA GLU A 70 -2.91 -15.96 17.57
C GLU A 70 -3.79 -14.84 18.16
N GLU A 71 -3.24 -13.66 18.44
CA GLU A 71 -3.99 -12.50 18.92
C GLU A 71 -5.05 -12.04 17.92
N VAL A 72 -4.69 -11.95 16.63
CA VAL A 72 -5.64 -11.62 15.55
C VAL A 72 -6.76 -12.65 15.47
N SER A 73 -6.42 -13.94 15.42
CA SER A 73 -7.41 -15.03 15.37
C SER A 73 -8.34 -14.99 16.57
N ASN A 74 -7.80 -14.78 17.78
CA ASN A 74 -8.59 -14.68 19.00
C ASN A 74 -9.54 -13.48 18.98
N SER A 75 -9.15 -12.36 18.34
CA SER A 75 -10.01 -11.18 18.22
C SER A 75 -11.33 -11.47 17.47
N TYR A 76 -11.34 -12.42 16.53
CA TYR A 76 -12.54 -12.78 15.78
C TYR A 76 -13.62 -13.42 16.63
N THR A 77 -13.27 -13.99 17.80
CA THR A 77 -14.27 -14.57 18.72
C THR A 77 -15.14 -13.50 19.38
N GLN A 78 -14.62 -12.28 19.51
CA GLN A 78 -15.31 -11.16 20.14
C GLN A 78 -16.28 -10.47 19.17
N ASP A 79 -15.94 -10.47 17.88
CA ASP A 79 -16.75 -9.85 16.85
C ASP A 79 -17.79 -10.81 16.28
N LYS A 80 -19.06 -10.37 16.23
CA LYS A 80 -20.15 -11.18 15.72
C LYS A 80 -19.94 -11.56 14.25
N SER A 81 -19.56 -10.59 13.41
CA SER A 81 -19.47 -10.79 11.97
C SER A 81 -18.33 -11.75 11.62
N CYS A 82 -17.17 -11.59 12.24
CA CYS A 82 -16.03 -12.48 12.00
C CYS A 82 -16.24 -13.89 12.58
N SER A 83 -16.86 -14.01 13.75
CA SER A 83 -17.23 -15.32 14.31
C SER A 83 -18.18 -16.09 13.38
N ILE A 84 -19.17 -15.40 12.81
CA ILE A 84 -20.06 -15.97 11.79
C ILE A 84 -19.23 -16.40 10.57
N LEU A 85 -18.42 -15.51 9.99
CA LEU A 85 -17.62 -15.81 8.80
C LEU A 85 -16.68 -17.02 9.00
N CYS A 86 -15.98 -17.10 10.14
CA CYS A 86 -15.13 -18.24 10.47
C CYS A 86 -15.91 -19.55 10.47
N GLN A 87 -17.12 -19.57 11.07
CA GLN A 87 -17.95 -20.77 11.10
C GLN A 87 -18.44 -21.19 9.70
N PHE A 88 -18.85 -20.22 8.88
CA PHE A 88 -19.34 -20.49 7.53
C PHE A 88 -18.26 -20.99 6.59
N ILE A 89 -17.13 -20.30 6.54
CA ILE A 89 -16.02 -20.65 5.64
C ILE A 89 -15.43 -22.01 6.03
N THR A 90 -15.40 -22.35 7.33
CA THR A 90 -14.85 -23.65 7.79
C THR A 90 -15.78 -24.83 7.48
N LYS A 91 -17.10 -24.66 7.63
CA LYS A 91 -18.05 -25.79 7.63
C LYS A 91 -18.67 -26.09 6.27
N ASP A 92 -18.40 -25.32 5.22
CA ASP A 92 -19.13 -25.41 3.94
C ASP A 92 -20.65 -25.48 4.16
N CYS A 93 -21.16 -24.66 5.09
CA CYS A 93 -22.58 -24.69 5.46
C CYS A 93 -23.43 -24.05 4.35
N LYS A 94 -24.36 -24.83 3.77
CA LYS A 94 -25.35 -24.35 2.78
C LYS A 94 -26.49 -23.51 3.39
N ASP A 95 -26.56 -23.43 4.71
CA ASP A 95 -27.64 -22.75 5.42
C ASP A 95 -27.40 -21.23 5.48
N ASN A 96 -28.00 -20.49 4.54
CA ASN A 96 -27.82 -19.04 4.40
C ASN A 96 -28.49 -18.18 5.48
N SER A 97 -29.10 -18.77 6.52
CA SER A 97 -29.92 -18.05 7.50
C SER A 97 -29.13 -17.02 8.32
N LEU A 98 -27.88 -17.34 8.71
CA LEU A 98 -27.03 -16.45 9.50
C LEU A 98 -26.31 -15.39 8.68
N ILE A 99 -26.23 -15.54 7.35
CA ILE A 99 -25.65 -14.51 6.45
C ILE A 99 -26.48 -13.22 6.53
N HIS A 100 -27.80 -13.34 6.74
CA HIS A 100 -28.68 -12.19 6.93
C HIS A 100 -28.39 -11.40 8.22
N ALA A 101 -27.63 -11.95 9.17
CA ALA A 101 -27.24 -11.27 10.40
C ALA A 101 -25.93 -10.47 10.27
N LEU A 102 -25.20 -10.60 9.15
CA LEU A 102 -24.01 -9.81 8.86
C LEU A 102 -24.38 -8.37 8.51
N ASP A 103 -23.55 -7.41 8.89
CA ASP A 103 -23.71 -6.04 8.38
C ASP A 103 -23.52 -6.03 6.86
N GLU A 104 -24.13 -5.04 6.20
CA GLU A 104 -24.19 -4.94 4.75
C GLU A 104 -22.81 -4.98 4.07
N ILE A 105 -21.79 -4.35 4.66
CA ILE A 105 -20.42 -4.34 4.13
C ILE A 105 -19.82 -5.76 4.14
N TRP A 106 -19.99 -6.49 5.24
CA TRP A 106 -19.49 -7.85 5.38
C TRP A 106 -20.23 -8.81 4.46
N LYS A 107 -21.55 -8.66 4.38
CA LYS A 107 -22.40 -9.48 3.52
C LYS A 107 -22.05 -9.32 2.04
N ASN A 108 -21.92 -8.09 1.56
CA ASN A 108 -21.58 -7.84 0.15
C ASN A 108 -20.21 -8.44 -0.21
N ALA A 109 -19.20 -8.26 0.65
CA ALA A 109 -17.89 -8.86 0.42
C ALA A 109 -17.91 -10.40 0.50
N TYR A 110 -18.76 -10.98 1.34
CA TYR A 110 -18.97 -12.43 1.38
C TYR A 110 -19.64 -12.95 0.11
N ASP A 111 -20.73 -12.32 -0.34
CA ASP A 111 -21.47 -12.70 -1.54
C ASP A 111 -20.61 -12.60 -2.82
N GLU A 112 -19.65 -11.67 -2.85
CA GLU A 112 -18.64 -11.55 -3.91
C GLU A 112 -17.53 -12.63 -3.85
N GLY A 113 -17.52 -13.49 -2.83
CA GLY A 113 -16.51 -14.54 -2.66
C GLY A 113 -15.11 -13.97 -2.42
N ILE A 114 -15.02 -12.88 -1.64
CA ILE A 114 -13.77 -12.15 -1.39
C ILE A 114 -13.06 -12.66 -0.12
N PHE A 115 -13.79 -13.27 0.81
CA PHE A 115 -13.20 -13.77 2.05
C PHE A 115 -12.70 -15.21 1.94
N HIS A 116 -11.52 -15.45 2.50
CA HIS A 116 -10.93 -16.77 2.64
C HIS A 116 -10.42 -16.97 4.07
N LEU A 117 -10.56 -18.17 4.62
CA LEU A 117 -10.04 -18.51 5.93
C LEU A 117 -8.82 -19.43 5.75
N LEU A 118 -7.67 -19.01 6.28
CA LEU A 118 -6.42 -19.77 6.22
C LEU A 118 -5.75 -19.68 7.59
N ASP A 119 -5.43 -20.83 8.19
CA ASP A 119 -4.77 -20.93 9.51
C ASP A 119 -5.46 -20.11 10.62
N GLY A 120 -6.80 -20.06 10.60
CA GLY A 120 -7.61 -19.28 11.54
C GLY A 120 -7.67 -17.77 11.25
N ILE A 121 -7.01 -17.31 10.20
CA ILE A 121 -6.97 -15.90 9.77
C ILE A 121 -7.91 -15.67 8.59
N ILE A 122 -8.74 -14.63 8.69
CA ILE A 122 -9.60 -14.20 7.58
C ILE A 122 -8.79 -13.28 6.67
N TYR A 123 -8.67 -13.67 5.40
CA TYR A 123 -8.08 -12.86 4.34
C TYR A 123 -9.17 -12.27 3.46
N HIS A 124 -9.01 -11.00 3.12
CA HIS A 124 -9.83 -10.24 2.18
C HIS A 124 -9.07 -10.12 0.84
N ARG A 125 -9.62 -10.71 -0.21
CA ARG A 125 -9.08 -10.66 -1.57
C ARG A 125 -9.41 -9.36 -2.29
N THR A 126 -8.38 -8.66 -2.75
CA THR A 126 -8.53 -7.58 -3.73
C THR A 126 -8.14 -8.08 -5.13
N LYS A 127 -8.28 -7.23 -6.16
CA LYS A 127 -7.94 -7.59 -7.55
C LYS A 127 -6.52 -8.13 -7.74
N HIS A 128 -5.57 -7.70 -6.90
CA HIS A 128 -4.15 -8.00 -7.08
C HIS A 128 -3.44 -8.51 -5.82
N THR A 129 -4.07 -8.42 -4.64
CA THR A 129 -3.44 -8.77 -3.36
C THR A 129 -4.45 -9.37 -2.40
N TRP A 130 -3.99 -10.18 -1.46
CA TRP A 130 -4.78 -10.67 -0.34
C TRP A 130 -4.26 -10.01 0.92
N VAL A 131 -5.17 -9.48 1.73
CA VAL A 131 -4.81 -8.74 2.95
C VAL A 131 -5.56 -9.32 4.13
N MET A 132 -4.93 -9.34 5.29
CA MET A 132 -5.56 -9.85 6.50
C MET A 132 -6.71 -8.94 6.94
N THR A 133 -7.75 -9.51 7.55
CA THR A 133 -8.86 -8.76 8.12
C THR A 133 -8.59 -8.44 9.59
N ALA A 134 -8.67 -7.17 9.97
CA ALA A 134 -8.58 -6.72 11.36
C ALA A 134 -9.94 -6.31 11.91
N VAL A 135 -10.13 -6.52 13.21
CA VAL A 135 -11.37 -6.14 13.91
C VAL A 135 -11.10 -5.45 15.24
N ASP A 136 -10.08 -5.91 15.96
CA ASP A 136 -9.66 -5.25 17.19
C ASP A 136 -9.23 -3.80 16.92
N ARG A 137 -9.82 -2.86 17.67
CA ARG A 137 -9.52 -1.43 17.52
C ARG A 137 -8.11 -1.10 17.97
N SER A 138 -7.52 -1.86 18.90
CA SER A 138 -6.15 -1.63 19.34
C SER A 138 -5.17 -1.94 18.21
N LEU A 139 -5.36 -3.07 17.52
CA LEU A 139 -4.63 -3.42 16.31
C LEU A 139 -4.84 -2.40 15.18
N ILE A 140 -6.09 -2.00 14.91
CA ILE A 140 -6.38 -1.01 13.85
C ILE A 140 -5.65 0.30 14.14
N ASN A 141 -5.68 0.79 15.39
CA ASN A 141 -4.99 2.01 15.79
C ASN A 141 -3.46 1.88 15.67
N LEU A 142 -2.91 0.71 16.01
CA LEU A 142 -1.49 0.42 15.84
C LEU A 142 -1.10 0.48 14.35
N VAL A 143 -1.88 -0.15 13.47
CA VAL A 143 -1.63 -0.12 12.02
C VAL A 143 -1.73 1.31 11.47
N LEU A 144 -2.76 2.07 11.86
CA LEU A 144 -2.92 3.47 11.46
C LEU A 144 -1.71 4.31 11.86
N LYS A 145 -1.24 4.12 13.09
CA LYS A 145 -0.06 4.78 13.63
C LYS A 145 1.20 4.39 12.85
N GLU A 146 1.46 3.11 12.65
CA GLU A 146 2.66 2.65 11.93
C GLU A 146 2.64 3.13 10.46
N CYS A 147 1.48 3.09 9.80
CA CYS A 147 1.38 3.54 8.41
C CYS A 147 1.60 5.05 8.27
N HIS A 148 1.12 5.86 9.22
CA HIS A 148 1.20 7.32 9.13
C HIS A 148 2.47 7.91 9.77
N GLU A 149 2.80 7.47 10.99
CA GLU A 149 3.83 8.05 11.85
C GLU A 149 5.20 7.37 11.74
N SER A 150 5.34 6.28 10.98
CA SER A 150 6.62 5.57 10.89
C SER A 150 7.76 6.53 10.53
N PRO A 151 8.93 6.43 11.21
CA PRO A 151 10.09 7.29 10.93
C PRO A 151 10.54 7.24 9.47
N LEU A 152 10.29 6.12 8.79
CA LEU A 152 10.59 5.90 7.37
C LEU A 152 9.52 6.49 6.45
N SER A 153 8.29 6.62 6.95
CA SER A 153 7.12 7.15 6.24
C SER A 153 7.08 8.69 6.26
N GLY A 154 7.56 9.33 7.33
CA GLY A 154 7.70 10.78 7.38
C GLY A 154 6.37 11.54 7.40
N HIS A 155 5.40 11.10 8.21
CA HIS A 155 4.06 11.72 8.28
C HIS A 155 3.39 11.76 6.90
N LEU A 156 3.25 10.59 6.29
CA LEU A 156 2.70 10.44 4.94
C LEU A 156 1.35 11.16 4.81
N SER A 157 1.15 11.83 3.67
CA SER A 157 -0.16 12.38 3.29
C SER A 157 -1.22 11.28 3.32
N GLU A 158 -2.47 11.64 3.60
CA GLU A 158 -3.63 10.74 3.61
C GLU A 158 -3.62 9.75 2.44
N ASP A 159 -3.43 10.23 1.21
CA ASP A 159 -3.36 9.41 0.00
C ASP A 159 -2.32 8.28 0.05
N ARG A 160 -1.17 8.53 0.68
CA ARG A 160 -0.09 7.55 0.79
C ARG A 160 -0.41 6.55 1.90
N SER A 161 -0.87 7.02 3.06
CA SER A 161 -1.34 6.15 4.15
C SER A 161 -2.45 5.21 3.67
N SER A 162 -3.42 5.73 2.90
CA SER A 162 -4.50 4.92 2.34
C SER A 162 -3.99 3.87 1.34
N LYS A 163 -3.01 4.20 0.50
CA LYS A 163 -2.40 3.24 -0.43
C LYS A 163 -1.69 2.11 0.30
N THR A 164 -0.92 2.45 1.34
CA THR A 164 -0.23 1.46 2.16
C THR A 164 -1.25 0.55 2.85
N ILE A 165 -2.22 1.12 3.57
CA ILE A 165 -3.22 0.32 4.31
C ILE A 165 -3.99 -0.62 3.39
N LYS A 166 -4.40 -0.12 2.20
CA LYS A 166 -5.08 -0.92 1.18
C LYS A 166 -4.31 -2.19 0.78
N THR A 167 -2.98 -2.15 0.83
CA THR A 167 -2.13 -3.30 0.48
C THR A 167 -1.75 -4.17 1.67
N CYS A 168 -2.02 -3.74 2.90
CA CYS A 168 -1.56 -4.42 4.11
C CYS A 168 -2.67 -5.19 4.83
N ILE A 169 -3.79 -4.51 5.11
CA ILE A 169 -4.83 -5.03 6.01
C ILE A 169 -6.17 -4.40 5.65
N TRP A 170 -7.27 -5.09 5.95
CA TRP A 170 -8.62 -4.65 5.66
C TRP A 170 -9.50 -4.67 6.91
N TRP A 171 -10.41 -3.70 7.01
CA TRP A 171 -11.51 -3.69 7.96
C TRP A 171 -12.64 -2.82 7.41
N PRO A 172 -13.88 -2.93 7.92
CA PRO A 172 -14.97 -2.08 7.48
C PRO A 172 -14.62 -0.60 7.69
N ILE A 173 -14.94 0.24 6.70
CA ILE A 173 -14.83 1.70 6.83
C ILE A 173 -13.36 2.19 7.01
N TRP A 174 -12.35 1.36 6.71
CA TRP A 174 -10.93 1.70 6.84
C TRP A 174 -10.53 3.04 6.20
N GLN A 175 -11.13 3.41 5.07
CA GLN A 175 -10.86 4.68 4.40
C GLN A 175 -11.22 5.90 5.26
N LYS A 176 -12.36 5.85 5.96
CA LYS A 176 -12.77 6.96 6.83
C LYS A 176 -11.89 7.03 8.06
N ASP A 177 -11.56 5.86 8.65
CA ASP A 177 -10.65 5.79 9.80
C ASP A 177 -9.28 6.39 9.47
N VAL A 178 -8.74 6.11 8.27
CA VAL A 178 -7.48 6.71 7.79
C VAL A 178 -7.60 8.23 7.65
N SER A 179 -8.69 8.70 7.04
CA SER A 179 -8.94 10.13 6.85
C SER A 179 -9.04 10.87 8.19
N GLU A 180 -9.79 10.30 9.13
CA GLU A 180 -9.98 10.85 10.47
C GLU A 180 -8.66 10.85 11.26
N TYR A 181 -7.88 9.78 11.19
CA TYR A 181 -6.57 9.68 11.82
C TYR A 181 -5.59 10.74 11.30
N CYS A 182 -5.53 10.94 9.97
CA CYS A 182 -4.67 11.97 9.39
C CYS A 182 -5.11 13.41 9.77
N LYS A 183 -6.42 13.63 9.96
CA LYS A 183 -6.97 14.93 10.40
C LYS A 183 -6.68 15.21 11.87
N THR A 184 -6.62 14.20 12.73
CA THR A 184 -6.32 14.37 14.15
C THR A 184 -4.82 14.47 14.45
N CYS A 185 -3.94 14.10 13.50
CA CYS A 185 -2.50 14.18 13.68
C CYS A 185 -1.98 15.63 13.83
N GLU A 186 -1.61 16.02 15.05
CA GLU A 186 -1.12 17.37 15.34
C GLU A 186 0.10 17.78 14.51
N ARG A 187 1.03 16.84 14.25
CA ARG A 187 2.27 17.11 13.52
C ARG A 187 1.98 17.52 12.08
N CYS A 188 0.98 16.89 11.45
CA CYS A 188 0.50 17.23 10.11
C CYS A 188 -0.32 18.51 10.08
N GLN A 189 -1.15 18.75 11.12
CA GLN A 189 -2.02 19.91 11.17
C GLN A 189 -1.30 21.22 11.53
N LYS A 190 -0.23 21.17 12.34
CA LYS A 190 0.57 22.36 12.73
C LYS A 190 1.09 23.17 11.52
N PRO A 191 1.73 22.58 10.49
CA PRO A 191 2.16 23.33 9.30
C PRO A 191 1.01 23.68 8.35
N ASN A 192 -0.05 22.86 8.27
CA ASN A 192 -1.15 23.07 7.30
C ASN A 192 -2.16 24.16 7.71
N LYS A 193 -2.17 24.60 8.98
CA LYS A 193 -3.09 25.65 9.46
C LYS A 193 -2.87 27.03 8.82
N SER A 194 -1.76 27.27 8.12
CA SER A 194 -1.39 28.61 7.63
C SER A 194 -1.58 28.87 6.13
N ILE A 195 -1.93 27.87 5.30
CA ILE A 195 -1.99 28.04 3.84
C ILE A 195 -3.35 28.60 3.34
N SER A 196 -4.39 28.58 4.19
CA SER A 196 -5.72 29.14 3.86
C SER A 196 -5.80 30.67 4.02
N LYS A 197 -4.73 31.34 4.41
CA LYS A 197 -4.69 32.80 4.22
C LYS A 197 -4.58 33.05 2.73
N ARG A 198 -5.73 33.31 2.10
CA ARG A 198 -5.88 34.15 0.91
C ARG A 198 -4.59 34.94 0.75
N LEU A 199 -3.80 34.66 -0.29
CA LEU A 199 -2.72 35.54 -0.69
C LEU A 199 -3.35 36.93 -0.74
N VAL A 200 -3.07 37.75 0.27
CA VAL A 200 -3.52 39.13 0.31
C VAL A 200 -2.99 39.71 -0.99
N ASN A 201 -3.85 40.37 -1.77
CA ASN A 201 -3.41 41.00 -3.01
C ASN A 201 -2.13 41.76 -2.74
N LEU A 202 -1.11 41.55 -3.57
CA LEU A 202 0.16 42.26 -3.46
C LEU A 202 -0.14 43.76 -3.35
N ILE A 203 0.18 44.35 -2.21
CA ILE A 203 0.05 45.80 -2.03
C ILE A 203 1.14 46.42 -2.89
N LYS A 204 0.75 47.25 -3.86
CA LYS A 204 1.72 48.07 -4.59
C LYS A 204 2.26 49.12 -3.64
N ILE A 205 3.51 48.97 -3.23
CA ILE A 205 4.24 50.00 -2.50
C ILE A 205 4.39 51.20 -3.46
N GLN A 206 4.06 52.40 -2.98
CA GLN A 206 4.21 53.62 -3.78
C GLN A 206 5.72 53.90 -3.97
N GLU A 207 6.14 54.16 -5.20
CA GLU A 207 7.53 54.51 -5.47
C GLU A 207 7.84 55.89 -4.85
N PRO A 208 8.92 56.03 -4.06
CA PRO A 208 9.26 57.31 -3.44
C PRO A 208 9.62 58.33 -4.53
N SER A 209 9.05 59.53 -4.43
CA SER A 209 9.19 60.55 -5.47
C SER A 209 10.47 61.38 -5.32
N ARG A 210 11.19 61.23 -4.21
CA ARG A 210 12.38 62.04 -3.87
C ARG A 210 13.37 61.26 -3.00
N PRO A 211 14.65 61.64 -3.00
CA PRO A 211 15.64 61.04 -2.11
C PRO A 211 15.19 61.14 -0.64
N TRP A 212 15.34 60.03 0.10
CA TRP A 212 15.06 59.90 1.54
C TRP A 212 13.56 59.84 1.95
N GLU A 213 12.64 59.72 1.00
CA GLU A 213 11.23 59.44 1.32
C GLU A 213 11.01 57.95 1.60
N MET A 214 10.33 57.64 2.71
CA MET A 214 10.00 56.27 3.09
C MET A 214 8.56 55.96 2.69
N SER A 215 8.40 55.01 1.78
CA SER A 215 7.10 54.45 1.41
C SER A 215 6.64 53.47 2.50
N ILE A 216 5.49 53.73 3.14
CA ILE A 216 4.82 52.78 4.05
C ILE A 216 3.81 51.96 3.24
#